data_AF-A0A426YM68-F1
#
_entry.id   AF-A0A426YM68-F1
#
_cell.length_a   1.000
_cell.length_b   1.000
_cell.length_c   1.000
_cell.angle_alpha   90.00
_cell.angle_beta   90.00
_cell.angle_gamma   90.00
#
_symmetry.space_group_name_H-M   'P 1'
#
loop_
_entity.id
_entity.type
_entity.pdbx_description
1 polymer ?
#
loop_
_entity_poly.entity_id
_entity_poly.type
_entity_poly.pdbx_seq_one_letter_code
_entity_poly.pdbx_strand_id
1 'polypeptide(L)'
;QANISSDRYNIDSHDYSVRLKAAQKFLKDGDKVKIIVNLKGRENEFRNIAIKLIQRFQSDIGELATEETKNLRERNVFMVLMPNKVVLQKTQEQPKKMEKPVTEISASV
;
A
#
# COMPACT_ATOMS: atom_id res chain seq x y z
N GLN A 1 -1.06 9.03 13.71
CA GLN A 1 -1.47 9.29 12.31
C GLN A 1 -0.29 9.83 11.51
N ALA A 2 0.29 9.01 10.61
CA ALA A 2 1.38 9.43 9.73
C ALA A 2 0.85 9.73 8.31
N ASN A 3 1.20 10.89 7.76
CA ASN A 3 0.88 11.29 6.39
C ASN A 3 2.11 11.06 5.50
N ILE A 4 2.02 10.13 4.55
CA ILE A 4 3.09 9.89 3.57
C ILE A 4 2.66 10.54 2.25
N SER A 5 3.19 11.73 1.97
CA SER A 5 2.92 12.49 0.74
C SER A 5 4.16 12.50 -0.16
N SER A 6 4.01 12.14 -1.45
CA SER A 6 5.07 12.26 -2.46
C SER A 6 4.74 13.46 -3.34
N ASP A 7 5.55 14.54 -3.33
CA ASP A 7 5.36 15.70 -4.23
C ASP A 7 6.07 15.50 -5.59
N ARG A 8 6.81 14.40 -5.77
CA ARG A 8 7.48 14.04 -7.02
C ARG A 8 6.74 12.91 -7.74
N TYR A 9 6.26 13.21 -8.95
CA TYR A 9 5.46 12.33 -9.81
C TYR A 9 6.19 11.08 -10.31
N ASN A 10 7.53 11.11 -10.34
CA ASN A 10 8.35 9.92 -10.52
C ASN A 10 8.75 9.38 -9.14
N ILE A 11 7.95 8.45 -8.62
CA ILE A 11 8.37 7.66 -7.47
C ILE A 11 9.44 6.69 -7.98
N ASP A 12 10.69 6.99 -7.66
CA ASP A 12 11.79 6.06 -7.88
C ASP A 12 11.57 4.77 -7.06
N SER A 13 12.05 3.64 -7.57
CA SER A 13 11.91 2.35 -6.87
C SER A 13 12.53 2.36 -5.47
N HIS A 14 13.56 3.18 -5.25
CA HIS A 14 14.16 3.42 -3.95
C HIS A 14 13.21 4.16 -3.01
N ASP A 15 12.60 5.26 -3.47
CA ASP A 15 11.61 6.05 -2.72
C ASP A 15 10.42 5.19 -2.27
N TYR A 16 9.93 4.32 -3.16
CA TYR A 16 8.86 3.36 -2.85
C TYR A 16 9.26 2.44 -1.68
N SER A 17 10.45 1.85 -1.76
CA SER A 17 10.94 0.90 -0.77
C SER A 17 11.14 1.54 0.61
N VAL A 18 11.61 2.78 0.64
CA VAL A 18 11.76 3.55 1.89
C VAL A 18 10.39 3.82 2.53
N ARG A 19 9.41 4.27 1.74
CA ARG A 19 8.05 4.53 2.21
C ARG A 19 7.35 3.25 2.68
N LEU A 20 7.55 2.13 1.99
CA LEU A 20 7.01 0.83 2.38
C LEU A 20 7.54 0.40 3.75
N LYS A 21 8.87 0.47 3.96
CA LYS A 21 9.48 0.16 5.26
C LYS A 21 8.97 1.07 6.37
N ALA A 22 8.81 2.36 6.09
CA ALA A 22 8.27 3.32 7.06
C ALA A 22 6.82 2.97 7.42
N ALA A 23 5.96 2.70 6.44
CA ALA A 23 4.58 2.30 6.67
C ALA A 23 4.48 1.01 7.47
N GLN A 24 5.28 -0.02 7.14
CA GLN A 24 5.35 -1.26 7.92
C GLN A 24 5.76 -0.99 9.37
N LYS A 25 6.72 -0.07 9.61
CA LYS A 25 7.14 0.31 10.96
C LYS A 25 6.01 0.98 11.74
N PHE A 26 5.30 1.94 11.14
CA PHE A 26 4.15 2.59 11.78
C PHE A 26 3.03 1.61 12.09
N LEU A 27 2.71 0.72 11.14
CA LEU A 27 1.70 -0.30 11.36
C LEU A 27 2.11 -1.23 12.49
N LYS A 28 3.40 -1.61 12.55
CA LYS A 28 3.95 -2.44 13.64
C LYS A 28 3.84 -1.77 15.02
N ASP A 29 3.94 -0.45 15.06
CA ASP A 29 3.77 0.35 16.28
C ASP A 29 2.30 0.46 16.72
N GLY A 30 1.36 0.04 15.87
CA GLY A 30 -0.08 0.21 16.11
C GLY A 30 -0.65 1.53 15.60
N ASP A 31 0.12 2.27 14.80
CA ASP A 31 -0.31 3.52 14.17
C ASP A 31 -1.04 3.29 12.84
N LYS A 32 -2.04 4.14 12.58
CA LYS A 32 -2.70 4.20 11.27
C LYS A 32 -1.84 4.95 10.26
N VAL A 33 -1.79 4.43 9.04
CA VAL A 33 -1.03 5.02 7.92
C VAL A 33 -2.00 5.50 6.85
N LYS A 34 -1.88 6.77 6.47
CA LYS A 34 -2.62 7.35 5.35
C LYS A 34 -1.66 7.67 4.22
N ILE A 35 -1.83 6.97 3.09
CA ILE A 35 -1.10 7.23 1.86
C ILE A 35 -1.93 8.21 1.02
N ILE A 36 -1.32 9.33 0.64
CA ILE A 36 -1.98 10.38 -0.15
C ILE A 36 -1.13 10.66 -1.39
N VAL A 37 -1.75 10.56 -2.55
CA VAL A 37 -1.19 10.96 -3.84
C VAL A 37 -2.00 12.16 -4.33
N ASN A 38 -1.34 13.32 -4.33
CA ASN A 38 -1.93 14.55 -4.84
C ASN A 38 -1.70 14.65 -6.35
N LEU A 39 -2.77 14.67 -7.13
CA LEU A 39 -2.71 14.87 -8.57
C LEU A 39 -2.90 16.37 -8.86
N LYS A 40 -1.93 17.04 -9.49
CA LYS A 40 -2.02 18.46 -9.84
C LYS A 40 -2.69 18.61 -11.20
N GLY A 41 -4.01 18.36 -11.25
CA GLY A 41 -4.94 18.83 -12.31
C GLY A 41 -4.74 18.27 -13.74
N ARG A 42 -3.58 18.47 -14.36
CA ARG A 42 -3.24 18.05 -15.72
C ARG A 42 -2.84 16.57 -15.84
N GLU A 43 -3.03 15.81 -14.76
CA GLU A 43 -2.39 14.51 -14.56
C GLU A 43 -3.41 13.38 -14.45
N ASN A 44 -4.56 13.53 -15.11
CA ASN A 44 -5.60 12.50 -15.07
C ASN A 44 -5.12 11.15 -15.64
N GLU A 45 -4.09 11.15 -16.51
CA GLU A 45 -3.40 9.95 -16.99
C GLU A 45 -2.62 9.22 -15.87
N PHE A 46 -2.03 9.97 -14.94
CA PHE A 46 -1.26 9.43 -13.81
C PHE A 46 -2.15 8.88 -12.71
N ARG A 47 -3.46 9.14 -12.77
CA ARG A 47 -4.44 8.57 -11.86
C ARG A 47 -4.40 7.05 -11.86
N ASN A 48 -4.34 6.43 -13.05
CA ASN A 48 -4.24 4.97 -13.17
C ASN A 48 -2.95 4.43 -12.54
N ILE A 49 -1.85 5.18 -12.66
CA ILE A 49 -0.57 4.84 -12.05
C ILE A 49 -0.65 4.96 -10.53
N ALA A 50 -1.26 6.03 -10.01
CA ALA A 50 -1.47 6.23 -8.57
C ALA A 50 -2.34 5.12 -7.96
N ILE A 51 -3.42 4.74 -8.63
CA ILE A 51 -4.28 3.63 -8.19
C ILE A 51 -3.48 2.32 -8.13
N LYS A 52 -2.75 1.99 -9.20
CA LYS A 52 -1.89 0.79 -9.24
C LYS A 52 -0.83 0.80 -8.15
N LEU A 53 -0.22 1.95 -7.88
CA LEU A 53 0.81 2.09 -6.86
C LEU A 53 0.24 1.85 -5.46
N ILE A 54 -0.93 2.41 -5.15
CA ILE A 54 -1.62 2.19 -3.89
C ILE A 54 -2.03 0.73 -3.73
N GLN A 55 -2.57 0.10 -4.78
CA GLN A 55 -2.92 -1.32 -4.77
C GLN A 55 -1.69 -2.21 -4.55
N ARG A 56 -0.57 -1.91 -5.22
CA ARG A 56 0.70 -2.61 -5.02
C ARG A 56 1.18 -2.44 -3.58
N PHE A 57 1.11 -1.23 -3.04
CA PHE A 57 1.51 -0.93 -1.66
C PHE A 57 0.68 -1.72 -0.65
N GLN A 58 -0.64 -1.80 -0.85
CA GLN A 58 -1.53 -2.64 -0.03
C GLN A 58 -1.12 -4.11 -0.12
N SER A 59 -0.83 -4.62 -1.33
CA SER A 59 -0.40 -6.00 -1.54
C SER A 59 0.93 -6.32 -0.86
N ASP A 60 1.89 -5.38 -0.88
CA ASP A 60 3.20 -5.54 -0.22
C ASP A 60 3.10 -5.46 1.32
N ILE A 61 2.12 -4.70 1.84
CA ILE A 61 1.81 -4.63 3.28
C ILE A 61 1.15 -5.93 3.75
N GLY A 62 0.27 -6.51 2.92
CA GLY A 62 -0.38 -7.80 3.18
C GLY A 62 -1.22 -7.78 4.46
N GLU A 63 -1.12 -8.83 5.26
CA GLU A 63 -1.93 -9.03 6.47
C GLU A 63 -1.54 -8.12 7.65
N LEU A 64 -0.43 -7.36 7.54
CA LEU A 64 0.01 -6.42 8.58
C LEU A 64 -1.01 -5.30 8.81
N ALA A 65 -1.79 -4.95 7.78
CA ALA A 65 -2.82 -3.93 7.86
C ALA A 65 -4.05 -4.27 7.04
N THR A 66 -5.19 -3.78 7.49
CA THR A 66 -6.46 -3.87 6.77
C THR A 66 -6.76 -2.55 6.07
N GLU A 67 -7.34 -2.62 4.87
CA GLU A 67 -7.90 -1.46 4.21
C GLU A 67 -9.11 -0.93 5.02
N GLU A 68 -9.07 0.34 5.44
CA GLU A 68 -10.20 1.00 6.10
C GLU A 68 -11.00 1.83 5.10
N THR A 69 -10.32 2.66 4.30
CA THR A 69 -10.96 3.56 3.33
C THR A 69 -10.02 3.87 2.19
N LYS A 70 -10.53 3.83 0.96
CA LYS A 70 -9.85 4.35 -0.23
C LYS A 70 -10.72 5.36 -0.97
N ASN A 71 -10.11 6.46 -1.37
CA ASN A 71 -10.71 7.44 -2.26
C ASN A 71 -9.89 7.48 -3.54
N LEU A 72 -10.41 6.79 -4.55
CA LEU A 72 -9.83 6.76 -5.89
C LEU A 72 -10.59 7.67 -6.86
N ARG A 73 -11.70 8.29 -6.41
CA ARG A 73 -12.65 9.03 -7.25
C ARG A 73 -12.37 10.53 -7.34
N GLU A 74 -11.85 11.14 -6.28
CA GLU A 74 -11.66 12.59 -6.17
C GLU A 74 -10.31 13.07 -6.72
N ARG A 75 -10.11 14.40 -6.76
CA ARG A 75 -8.84 15.05 -7.12
C ARG A 75 -7.66 14.58 -6.25
N ASN A 76 -7.95 14.06 -5.07
CA ASN A 76 -6.97 13.51 -4.15
C ASN A 76 -7.15 11.99 -4.11
N VAL A 77 -6.15 11.25 -4.58
CA VAL A 77 -6.16 9.79 -4.50
C VAL A 77 -5.52 9.39 -3.17
N PHE A 78 -6.26 8.74 -2.27
CA PHE A 78 -5.71 8.32 -0.99
C PHE A 78 -6.24 6.97 -0.53
N MET A 79 -5.47 6.31 0.34
CA MET A 79 -5.84 5.09 1.04
C MET A 79 -5.42 5.16 2.50
N VAL A 80 -6.29 4.69 3.39
CA VAL A 80 -6.06 4.58 4.82
C VAL A 80 -5.93 3.10 5.17
N LEU A 81 -4.81 2.76 5.79
CA LEU A 81 -4.49 1.43 6.29
C LEU A 81 -4.52 1.44 7.82
N MET A 82 -5.24 0.48 8.39
CA MET A 82 -5.28 0.24 9.83
C MET A 82 -4.41 -0.95 10.20
N PRO A 83 -3.59 -0.85 11.26
CA PRO A 83 -2.75 -1.96 11.69
C PRO A 83 -3.59 -3.10 12.27
N ASN A 84 -3.27 -4.32 11.87
CA ASN A 84 -3.91 -5.50 12.43
C ASN A 84 -3.26 -5.86 13.76
N LYS A 85 -3.90 -5.47 14.88
CA LYS A 85 -3.42 -5.72 16.25
C LYS A 85 -3.12 -7.21 16.53
N VAL A 86 -3.76 -8.13 15.82
CA VAL A 86 -3.55 -9.58 15.96
C VAL A 86 -2.19 -10.01 15.40
N VAL A 87 -1.69 -9.34 14.35
CA VAL A 87 -0.40 -9.64 13.72
C VAL A 87 0.76 -8.94 14.45
N LEU A 88 0.48 -7.83 15.14
CA LEU A 88 1.47 -7.11 15.97
C LEU A 88 2.04 -7.97 17.09
N GLN A 89 1.20 -8.81 17.70
CA GLN A 89 1.61 -9.72 18.77
C GLN A 89 2.43 -10.92 18.27
N LYS A 90 2.36 -11.25 16.97
CA LYS A 90 3.06 -12.41 16.37
C LYS A 90 4.45 -12.09 15.79
N THR A 91 4.85 -10.82 15.70
CA THR A 91 6.08 -10.42 14.97
C THR A 91 7.38 -10.48 15.80
N GLN A 92 7.36 -11.03 17.02
CA GLN A 92 8.61 -11.35 17.75
C GLN A 92 9.21 -12.74 17.42
N GLU A 93 8.58 -13.54 16.55
CA GLU A 93 9.17 -14.78 16.01
C GLU A 93 9.10 -14.80 14.47
N GLN A 94 10.09 -15.43 13.84
CA GLN A 94 10.56 -15.17 12.48
C GLN A 94 9.81 -15.95 11.36
N PRO A 95 10.31 -15.93 10.09
CA PRO A 95 9.65 -15.40 8.90
C PRO A 95 8.87 -16.47 8.11
N LYS A 96 7.77 -16.10 7.42
CA LYS A 96 7.14 -16.98 6.43
C LYS A 96 6.52 -16.23 5.25
N LYS A 97 7.28 -16.26 4.15
CA LYS A 97 6.87 -16.63 2.78
C LYS A 97 5.35 -16.64 2.57
N MET A 98 4.85 -15.70 1.77
CA MET A 98 3.55 -15.85 1.13
C MET A 98 3.73 -15.96 -0.39
N GLU A 99 3.47 -17.18 -0.83
CA GLU A 99 3.32 -17.62 -2.19
C GLU A 99 2.28 -16.80 -2.94
N LYS A 100 2.58 -16.53 -4.21
CA LYS A 100 1.61 -16.02 -5.17
C LYS A 100 0.54 -17.09 -5.39
N PRO A 101 -0.77 -16.82 -5.26
CA PRO A 101 -1.77 -17.77 -5.72
C PRO A 101 -1.67 -17.88 -7.24
N VAL A 102 -1.38 -19.10 -7.69
CA VAL A 102 -1.49 -19.56 -9.07
C VAL A 102 -2.96 -19.44 -9.49
N THR A 103 -3.25 -18.62 -10.50
CA THR A 103 -4.52 -18.74 -11.23
C THR A 103 -4.27 -19.60 -12.46
N GLU A 104 -4.64 -20.85 -12.27
CA GLU A 104 -4.99 -21.85 -13.28
C GLU A 104 -5.90 -21.24 -14.36
N ILE A 105 -5.52 -21.36 -15.64
CA ILE A 105 -6.51 -21.45 -16.72
C ILE A 105 -6.23 -22.70 -17.54
N SER A 106 -7.20 -23.60 -17.46
CA SER A 106 -7.43 -24.75 -18.32
C SER A 106 -7.43 -24.36 -19.80
N ALA A 107 -6.81 -25.20 -20.62
CA ALA A 107 -7.26 -25.44 -21.98
C ALA A 107 -6.95 -26.90 -22.33
N SER A 108 -7.90 -27.77 -21.99
CA SER A 108 -8.06 -29.08 -22.63
C SER A 108 -9.17 -28.93 -23.66
N VAL A 109 -8.83 -29.01 -24.95
CA VAL A 109 -9.50 -29.79 -26.02
C VAL A 109 -8.76 -29.55 -27.33
#